data_AF-A0A067EED5-F1
#
_entry.id   AF-A0A067EED5-F1
#
_cell.length_a   1.000
_cell.length_b   1.000
_cell.length_c   1.000
_cell.angle_alpha   90.00
_cell.angle_beta   90.00
_cell.angle_gamma   90.00
#
_symmetry.space_group_name_H-M   'P 1'
#
loop_
_entity.id
_entity.type
_entity.pdbx_description
1 polymer ?
#
loop_
_entity_poly.entity_id
_entity_poly.type
_entity_poly.pdbx_seq_one_letter_code
_entity_poly.pdbx_strand_id
1 'polypeptide(L)' 'MEAPYPTTPISPSTTRIGWIGIGLMGSPMASRLLAAGYFLTVFARNPSKALHLQSQGAFLATSPQHLAQS' A
#
# COMPACT_ATOMS: atom_id res chain seq x y z
N MET A 1 -1.84 28.91 -8.39
CA MET A 1 -1.11 28.04 -7.43
C MET A 1 -1.97 26.80 -7.28
N GLU A 2 -1.69 25.73 -8.01
CA GLU A 2 -2.50 24.50 -7.94
C GLU A 2 -2.25 23.79 -6.60
N ALA A 3 -3.29 23.22 -6.01
CA ALA A 3 -3.18 22.49 -4.77
C ALA A 3 -2.29 21.24 -4.98
N PRO A 4 -1.38 20.91 -4.06
CA PRO A 4 -0.48 19.75 -4.19
C PRO A 4 -1.20 18.40 -4.02
N TYR A 5 -2.53 18.40 -3.94
CA TYR A 5 -3.35 17.23 -3.67
C TYR A 5 -4.27 16.95 -4.85
N PRO A 6 -4.54 15.67 -5.14
CA PRO A 6 -5.48 15.30 -6.19
C PRO A 6 -6.84 15.94 -5.92
N THR A 7 -7.40 16.57 -6.95
CA THR A 7 -8.76 17.12 -6.94
C THR A 7 -9.81 16.03 -7.09
N THR A 8 -9.39 14.84 -7.54
CA THR A 8 -10.24 13.65 -7.60
C THR A 8 -10.49 13.09 -6.20
N PRO A 9 -11.75 12.77 -5.84
CA PRO A 9 -12.07 12.12 -4.57
C PRO A 9 -11.30 10.81 -4.40
N ILE A 10 -10.75 10.61 -3.21
CA ILE A 10 -10.07 9.37 -2.83
C ILE A 10 -11.12 8.29 -2.61
N SER A 11 -11.00 7.16 -3.32
CA SER A 11 -11.92 6.03 -3.16
C SER A 11 -11.23 4.69 -3.41
N PRO A 12 -11.70 3.60 -2.79
CA PRO A 12 -11.09 2.27 -2.96
C PRO A 12 -11.05 1.78 -4.42
N SER A 13 -12.00 2.20 -5.25
CA SER A 13 -12.11 1.77 -6.66
C SER A 13 -11.19 2.54 -7.62
N THR A 14 -10.73 3.73 -7.25
CA THR A 14 -9.94 4.60 -8.15
C THR A 14 -8.56 4.95 -7.61
N THR A 15 -8.32 4.76 -6.31
CA THR A 15 -7.05 5.11 -5.66
C THR A 15 -6.24 3.85 -5.34
N ARG A 16 -5.05 3.73 -5.95
CA ARG A 16 -4.05 2.73 -5.59
C ARG A 16 -3.12 3.30 -4.52
N ILE A 17 -2.70 2.46 -3.58
CA ILE A 17 -1.82 2.86 -2.47
C ILE A 17 -0.53 2.05 -2.53
N GLY A 18 0.60 2.76 -2.50
CA GLY A 18 1.92 2.18 -2.21
C GLY A 18 2.28 2.37 -0.73
N TRP A 19 2.69 1.31 -0.05
CA TRP A 19 3.05 1.34 1.36
C TRP A 19 4.46 0.81 1.63
N ILE A 20 5.32 1.64 2.22
CA ILE A 20 6.68 1.24 2.62
C ILE A 20 6.75 1.14 4.14
N GLY A 21 7.16 -0.03 4.63
CA GLY A 21 7.37 -0.26 6.06
C GLY A 21 6.18 -0.95 6.72
N ILE A 22 6.33 -2.25 6.96
CA ILE A 22 5.30 -3.15 7.50
C ILE A 22 5.72 -3.72 8.87
N GLY A 23 6.20 -2.81 9.73
CA GLY A 23 6.55 -3.14 11.12
C GLY A 23 5.33 -3.19 12.04
N LEU A 24 5.57 -3.01 13.34
CA LEU A 24 4.54 -3.04 14.39
C LEU A 24 3.35 -2.11 14.08
N MET A 25 3.63 -0.90 13.59
CA MET A 25 2.59 0.07 13.23
C MET A 25 2.11 -0.09 11.79
N GLY A 26 3.04 -0.30 10.85
CA GLY A 26 2.71 -0.29 9.42
C GLY A 26 1.85 -1.46 8.97
N SER A 27 2.05 -2.65 9.56
CA SER A 27 1.25 -3.82 9.21
C SER A 27 -0.24 -3.66 9.53
N PRO A 28 -0.67 -3.29 10.76
CA PRO A 28 -2.10 -3.10 11.04
C PRO A 28 -2.71 -1.93 10.25
N MET A 29 -1.93 -0.89 9.94
CA MET A 29 -2.41 0.20 9.06
C MET A 29 -2.68 -0.30 7.64
N ALA A 30 -1.74 -1.03 7.05
CA ALA A 30 -1.89 -1.66 5.73
C ALA A 30 -3.09 -2.62 5.68
N SER A 31 -3.28 -3.46 6.70
CA SER A 31 -4.43 -4.37 6.80
C SER A 31 -5.77 -3.63 6.79
N ARG A 32 -5.86 -2.44 7.42
CA ARG A 32 -7.09 -1.63 7.41
C ARG A 32 -7.39 -1.04 6.03
N LEU A 33 -6.36 -0.67 5.27
CA LEU A 33 -6.52 -0.20 3.89
C LEU A 33 -7.03 -1.32 2.97
N LEU A 34 -6.47 -2.52 3.11
CA LEU A 34 -6.97 -3.72 2.42
C LEU A 34 -8.42 -4.03 2.79
N ALA A 35 -8.75 -4.00 4.09
CA ALA A 35 -10.11 -4.23 4.57
C ALA A 35 -11.11 -3.16 4.08
N ALA A 36 -10.65 -1.94 3.85
CA ALA A 36 -11.45 -0.87 3.25
C ALA A 36 -11.59 -1.01 1.71
N GLY A 37 -10.97 -2.03 1.11
CA GLY A 37 -11.09 -2.35 -0.32
C GLY A 37 -10.08 -1.65 -1.22
N TYR A 38 -9.06 -0.98 -0.67
CA TYR A 38 -8.04 -0.34 -1.51
C TYR A 38 -7.11 -1.38 -2.14
N PHE A 39 -6.73 -1.12 -3.39
CA PHE A 39 -5.62 -1.81 -4.01
C PHE A 39 -4.30 -1.36 -3.36
N LEU A 40 -3.60 -2.31 -2.73
CA LEU A 40 -2.41 -2.01 -1.94
C LEU A 40 -1.19 -2.79 -2.44
N THR A 41 -0.16 -2.05 -2.83
CA THR A 41 1.19 -2.59 -3.05
C THR A 41 2.06 -2.24 -1.86
N VAL A 42 2.79 -3.19 -1.31
CA VAL A 42 3.66 -3.01 -0.15
C VAL A 42 5.11 -3.31 -0.50
N PHE A 43 6.03 -2.61 0.15
CA PHE A 43 7.46 -2.92 0.11
C PHE A 43 8.01 -3.05 1.53
N ALA A 44 8.85 -4.05 1.72
CA ALA A 44 9.53 -4.33 2.96
C ALA A 44 10.97 -4.72 2.70
N ARG A 45 11.91 -4.19 3.50
CA ARG A 45 13.32 -4.62 3.46
C ARG A 45 13.48 -6.12 3.72
N ASN A 46 12.60 -6.71 4.54
CA ASN A 46 12.52 -8.14 4.73
C ASN A 46 11.18 -8.65 4.17
N PRO A 47 11.17 -9.24 2.96
CA PRO A 47 9.98 -9.76 2.29
C PRO A 47 9.13 -10.73 3.12
N SER A 48 9.74 -11.53 4.01
CA SER A 48 8.99 -12.53 4.79
C SER A 48 7.96 -11.89 5.74
N LYS A 49 8.16 -10.63 6.14
CA LYS A 49 7.19 -9.89 6.95
C LYS A 49 5.92 -9.53 6.18
N ALA A 50 5.96 -9.53 4.84
CA ALA A 50 4.82 -9.19 3.99
C ALA A 50 3.85 -10.36 3.80
N LEU A 51 4.18 -11.58 4.23
CA LEU A 51 3.35 -12.77 4.03
C LEU A 51 1.93 -12.59 4.59
N HIS A 52 1.80 -11.99 5.77
CA HIS A 52 0.49 -11.71 6.37
C HIS A 52 -0.35 -10.77 5.49
N LEU A 53 0.23 -9.67 4.99
CA LEU A 53 -0.47 -8.72 4.13
C LEU A 53 -0.77 -9.29 2.75
N GLN A 54 0.12 -10.11 2.19
CA GLN A 54 -0.12 -10.83 0.94
C GLN A 54 -1.32 -11.78 1.07
N SER A 55 -1.45 -12.48 2.21
CA SER A 55 -2.62 -13.34 2.46
C SER A 55 -3.94 -12.55 2.56
N GLN A 56 -3.87 -11.24 2.79
CA GLN A 56 -5.00 -10.31 2.79
C GLN A 56 -5.22 -9.61 1.44
N GLY A 57 -4.44 -9.94 0.41
CA GLY A 57 -4.57 -9.40 -0.94
C GLY A 57 -3.60 -8.27 -1.30
N ALA A 58 -2.60 -7.96 -0.47
CA ALA A 58 -1.56 -7.00 -0.85
C ALA A 58 -0.60 -7.57 -1.90
N PHE A 59 -0.13 -6.73 -2.80
CA PHE A 59 0.96 -7.04 -3.73
C PHE A 59 2.30 -6.69 -3.10
N LEU A 60 3.31 -7.55 -3.25
CA LEU A 60 4.67 -7.26 -2.76
C LEU A 60 5.53 -6.71 -3.90
N ALA A 61 5.98 -5.47 -3.77
CA ALA A 61 6.98 -4.88 -4.66
C ALA A 61 8.39 -5.39 -4.30
N THR A 62 9.24 -5.51 -5.33
CA THR A 62 10.64 -5.94 -5.20
C THR A 62 11.59 -4.80 -4.86
N SER A 63 11.18 -3.55 -5.05
CA SER A 63 11.93 -2.34 -4.72
C SER A 63 10.99 -1.14 -4.47
N PRO A 64 11.45 -0.06 -3.81
CA PRO A 64 10.68 1.17 -3.69
C PRO A 64 10.30 1.78 -5.05
N GLN A 65 11.15 1.63 -6.06
CA GLN A 65 10.86 2.09 -7.42
C GLN A 65 9.71 1.29 -8.05
N HIS A 66 9.76 -0.04 -7.93
CA HIS A 66 8.67 -0.90 -8.42
C HIS A 66 7.35 -0.55 -7.73
N LEU A 67 7.38 -0.29 -6.41
CA LEU A 67 6.20 0.16 -5.66
C LEU A 67 5.62 1.48 -6.21
N ALA A 68 6.48 2.45 -6.54
CA ALA A 68 6.02 3.74 -7.08
C ALA A 68 5.40 3.63 -8.48
N GLN A 69 5.70 2.55 -9.22
CA GLN A 69 5.19 2.31 -10.58
C GLN A 69 3.92 1.45 -10.63
N SER A 70 3.51 0.89 -9.49
CA SER A 70 2.39 -0.06 -9.39
C SER A 70 0.99 0.54 -9.48
#